data_AF-A0A1M4YSZ8-F1
#
_entry.id   AF-A0A1M4YSZ8-F1
#
_cell.length_a   1.000
_cell.length_b   1.000
_cell.length_c   1.000
_cell.angle_alpha   90.00
_cell.angle_beta   90.00
_cell.angle_gamma   90.00
#
_symmetry.space_group_name_H-M   'P 1'
#
loop_
_entity.id
_entity.type
_entity.pdbx_description
1 polymer ?
#
loop_
_entity_poly.entity_id
_entity_poly.type
_entity_poly.pdbx_seq_one_letter_code
_entity_poly.pdbx_strand_id
1 'polypeptide(L)'
;MNLIDNVYGKTLFYMGIIIEFILNGLIALFGFMTSIVDSLAKSLLAILGMGGCMFFFLMAGPFGLYILFNPNVMATVLFLVLFPVIGRKLLFYLNYLKYMATEYLFDYSDALTKGKSRKHRSFSAYGQDYINEWEEKRRREQEERHRQQQKQWEDQFKQWQGFGGYQQYSGSYGNFGGHGQNSGYGGQSFGGTAFDFKSRFEKSCDVLGVSYTADASQIKSSYRKKAKQYHPDINKSENATKMFQKINEAYEFLTEENISRYRQAA
;
A
#
# COMPACT_ATOMS: atom_id res chain seq x y z
N MET A 1 25.55 -33.34 39.57
CA MET A 1 25.45 -33.12 38.11
C MET A 1 25.92 -34.41 37.46
N ASN A 2 24.99 -35.26 37.00
CA ASN A 2 25.35 -36.62 36.64
C ASN A 2 26.11 -36.63 35.30
N LEU A 3 27.17 -37.42 35.19
CA LEU A 3 27.89 -37.65 33.93
C LEU A 3 26.93 -38.07 32.80
N ILE A 4 25.89 -38.81 33.18
CA ILE A 4 24.78 -39.22 32.33
C ILE A 4 24.09 -37.99 31.72
N ASP A 5 23.64 -37.03 32.53
CA ASP A 5 22.91 -35.84 32.05
C ASP A 5 23.75 -35.00 31.06
N ASN A 6 25.07 -34.91 31.29
CA ASN A 6 25.97 -34.19 30.40
C ASN A 6 26.17 -34.91 29.04
N VAL A 7 26.29 -36.24 29.06
CA VAL A 7 26.37 -37.05 27.83
C VAL A 7 25.07 -36.95 27.03
N TYR A 8 23.91 -37.07 27.69
CA TYR A 8 22.60 -36.93 27.06
C TYR A 8 22.35 -35.52 26.51
N GLY A 9 22.80 -34.48 27.21
CA GLY A 9 22.68 -33.10 26.71
C GLY A 9 23.50 -32.89 25.43
N LYS A 10 24.75 -33.35 25.39
CA LYS A 10 25.59 -33.27 24.19
C LYS A 10 25.00 -34.03 23.00
N THR A 11 24.47 -35.24 23.22
CA THR A 11 23.85 -36.00 22.11
C THR A 11 22.61 -35.31 21.56
N LEU A 12 21.78 -34.72 22.41
CA LEU A 12 20.62 -33.92 21.99
C LEU A 12 21.01 -32.66 21.21
N PHE A 13 22.10 -32.00 21.59
CA PHE A 13 22.65 -30.87 20.83
C PHE A 13 23.06 -31.28 19.40
N TYR A 14 23.79 -32.39 19.26
CA TYR A 14 24.16 -32.92 17.93
C TYR A 14 22.94 -33.31 17.10
N MET A 15 21.93 -33.93 17.72
CA MET A 15 20.66 -34.23 17.06
C MET A 15 19.95 -32.96 16.58
N GLY A 16 19.96 -31.89 17.38
CA GLY A 16 19.42 -30.58 17.01
C GLY A 16 20.08 -30.00 15.75
N ILE A 17 21.42 -30.04 15.68
CA ILE A 17 22.17 -29.58 14.49
C ILE A 17 21.82 -30.40 13.25
N ILE A 18 21.74 -31.73 13.38
CA ILE A 18 21.41 -32.61 12.24
C ILE A 18 20.00 -32.29 11.73
N ILE A 19 19.03 -32.15 12.63
CA ILE A 19 17.65 -31.80 12.28
C ILE A 19 17.60 -30.41 11.64
N GLU A 20 18.32 -29.43 12.18
CA GLU A 20 18.42 -28.09 11.60
C GLU A 20 18.94 -28.15 10.16
N PHE A 21 20.01 -28.91 9.91
CA PHE A 21 20.59 -29.06 8.58
C PHE A 21 19.61 -29.71 7.60
N ILE A 22 18.95 -30.81 8.00
CA ILE A 22 17.97 -31.52 7.16
C ILE A 22 16.78 -30.59 6.84
N LEU A 23 16.23 -29.92 7.84
CA LEU A 23 15.09 -29.02 7.64
C LEU A 23 15.47 -27.79 6.81
N ASN A 24 16.66 -27.23 7.00
CA ASN A 24 17.16 -26.14 6.15
C ASN A 24 17.31 -26.59 4.70
N GLY A 25 17.86 -27.79 4.44
CA GLY A 25 17.95 -28.34 3.09
C GLY A 25 16.58 -28.54 2.44
N LEU A 26 15.62 -29.06 3.21
CA LEU A 26 14.26 -29.27 2.73
C LEU A 26 13.53 -27.93 2.48
N ILE A 27 13.65 -26.95 3.37
CA ILE A 27 13.11 -25.60 3.18
C ILE A 27 13.72 -24.94 1.94
N ALA A 28 15.03 -25.07 1.72
CA ALA A 28 15.70 -24.51 0.55
C ALA A 28 15.21 -25.16 -0.74
N LEU A 29 15.03 -26.48 -0.77
CA LEU A 29 14.53 -27.21 -1.93
C LEU A 29 13.09 -26.79 -2.27
N PHE A 30 12.18 -26.78 -1.29
CA PHE A 30 10.80 -26.32 -1.51
C PHE A 30 10.74 -24.82 -1.83
N GLY A 31 11.60 -24.01 -1.23
CA GLY A 31 11.71 -22.58 -1.48
C GLY A 31 12.11 -22.30 -2.93
N PHE A 32 13.13 -23.00 -3.40
CA PHE A 32 13.57 -22.92 -4.78
C PHE A 32 12.46 -23.36 -5.76
N MET A 33 11.86 -24.53 -5.53
CA MET A 33 10.77 -25.04 -6.38
C MET A 33 9.58 -24.08 -6.47
N THR A 34 9.13 -23.53 -5.34
CA THR A 34 8.01 -22.58 -5.32
C THR A 34 8.35 -21.25 -5.95
N SER A 35 9.60 -20.79 -5.85
CA SER A 35 10.05 -19.54 -6.47
C SER A 35 10.05 -19.59 -8.00
N ILE A 36 10.44 -20.73 -8.58
CA ILE A 36 10.37 -20.97 -10.04
C ILE A 36 8.93 -20.89 -10.50
N VAL A 37 8.02 -21.62 -9.83
CA VAL A 37 6.60 -21.66 -10.23
C VAL A 37 5.94 -20.30 -10.04
N ASP A 38 6.24 -19.57 -8.95
CA ASP A 38 5.72 -18.21 -8.73
C ASP A 38 6.21 -17.22 -9.80
N SER A 39 7.47 -17.35 -10.23
CA SER A 39 8.04 -16.51 -11.30
C SER A 39 7.40 -16.80 -12.66
N LEU A 40 7.20 -18.08 -12.99
CA LEU A 40 6.50 -18.50 -14.20
C LEU A 40 5.02 -18.09 -14.18
N ALA A 41 4.34 -18.23 -13.05
CA ALA A 41 2.95 -17.80 -12.90
C ALA A 41 2.81 -16.29 -13.10
N LYS A 42 3.73 -15.49 -12.52
CA LYS A 42 3.76 -14.03 -12.69
C LYS A 42 4.08 -13.60 -14.12
N SER A 43 5.01 -14.26 -14.80
CA SER A 43 5.33 -13.92 -16.19
C SER A 43 4.17 -14.23 -17.14
N LEU A 44 3.50 -15.37 -16.95
CA LEU A 44 2.27 -15.71 -17.68
C LEU A 44 1.17 -14.68 -17.40
N LEU A 45 0.93 -14.33 -16.14
CA LEU A 45 -0.05 -13.29 -15.79
C LEU A 45 0.30 -11.91 -16.37
N ALA A 46 1.58 -11.55 -16.43
CA ALA A 46 2.03 -10.30 -17.04
C ALA A 46 1.78 -10.28 -18.56
N ILE A 47 2.04 -11.39 -19.26
CA ILE A 47 1.75 -11.52 -20.69
C ILE A 47 0.25 -11.43 -20.95
N LEU A 48 -0.56 -12.11 -20.14
CA LEU A 48 -2.02 -12.03 -20.19
C LEU A 48 -2.52 -10.59 -19.94
N GLY A 49 -1.90 -9.88 -18.99
CA GLY A 49 -2.21 -8.48 -18.68
C GLY A 49 -1.81 -7.49 -19.77
N MET A 50 -0.68 -7.72 -20.45
CA MET A 50 -0.23 -6.91 -21.59
C MET A 50 -1.08 -7.10 -22.84
N GLY A 51 -1.71 -8.28 -23.00
CA GLY A 51 -2.61 -8.58 -24.12
C GLY A 51 -3.91 -7.75 -24.12
N GLY A 52 -4.25 -7.10 -23.00
CA GLY A 52 -5.36 -6.16 -22.90
C GLY A 52 -6.70 -6.69 -23.42
N CYS A 53 -7.49 -5.81 -24.03
CA CYS A 53 -8.77 -6.17 -24.67
C CYS A 53 -8.59 -7.13 -25.87
N MET A 54 -7.41 -7.16 -26.49
CA MET A 54 -7.09 -8.02 -27.64
C MET A 54 -7.04 -9.50 -27.24
N PHE A 55 -6.47 -9.80 -26.07
CA PHE A 55 -6.44 -11.14 -25.51
C PHE A 55 -7.85 -11.69 -25.21
N PHE A 56 -8.75 -10.82 -24.73
CA PHE A 56 -10.14 -11.19 -24.45
C PHE A 56 -10.89 -11.57 -25.74
N PHE A 57 -10.72 -10.80 -26.82
CA PHE A 57 -11.33 -11.14 -28.12
C PHE A 57 -10.77 -12.43 -28.73
N LEU A 58 -9.46 -12.70 -28.56
CA LEU A 58 -8.83 -13.94 -29.03
C LEU A 58 -9.32 -15.17 -28.24
N MET A 59 -9.44 -15.05 -26.91
CA MET A 59 -9.92 -16.14 -26.04
C MET A 59 -11.44 -16.36 -26.12
N ALA A 60 -12.22 -15.34 -26.48
CA ALA A 60 -13.66 -15.46 -26.70
C ALA A 60 -14.03 -16.17 -28.02
N GLY A 61 -13.05 -16.41 -28.90
CA GLY A 61 -13.25 -17.20 -30.11
C GLY A 61 -13.40 -18.71 -29.83
N PRO A 62 -13.90 -19.49 -30.81
CA PRO A 62 -14.12 -20.93 -30.66
C PRO A 62 -12.84 -21.71 -30.30
N PHE A 63 -11.68 -21.26 -30.77
CA PHE A 63 -10.38 -21.83 -30.41
C PHE A 63 -9.96 -21.51 -28.96
N GLY A 64 -10.25 -20.32 -28.46
CA GLY A 64 -9.93 -19.92 -27.09
C GLY A 64 -10.78 -20.67 -26.06
N LEU A 65 -12.08 -20.79 -26.33
CA LEU A 65 -12.99 -21.59 -25.49
C LEU A 65 -12.59 -23.07 -25.48
N TYR A 66 -12.17 -23.64 -26.61
CA TYR A 66 -11.69 -25.02 -26.67
C TYR A 66 -10.44 -25.26 -25.80
N ILE A 67 -9.50 -24.31 -25.78
CA ILE A 67 -8.30 -24.38 -24.92
C ILE A 67 -8.67 -24.19 -23.45
N LEU A 68 -9.56 -23.25 -23.13
CA LEU A 68 -9.97 -22.94 -21.77
C LEU A 68 -10.82 -24.04 -21.13
N PHE A 69 -11.68 -24.72 -21.89
CA PHE A 69 -12.48 -25.85 -21.40
C PHE A 69 -11.78 -27.21 -21.51
N ASN A 70 -10.53 -27.24 -21.99
CA ASN A 70 -9.76 -28.46 -21.98
C ASN A 70 -9.36 -28.80 -20.52
N PRO A 71 -9.76 -29.98 -19.99
CA PRO A 71 -9.53 -30.32 -18.59
C PRO A 71 -8.04 -30.33 -18.21
N ASN A 72 -7.15 -30.69 -19.14
CA ASN A 72 -5.71 -30.72 -18.89
C ASN A 72 -5.11 -29.31 -18.79
N VAL A 73 -5.58 -28.37 -19.62
CA VAL A 73 -5.14 -26.97 -19.58
C VAL A 73 -5.64 -26.32 -18.29
N MET A 74 -6.89 -26.55 -17.93
CA MET A 74 -7.45 -26.05 -16.66
C MET A 74 -6.71 -26.60 -15.46
N ALA A 75 -6.40 -27.91 -15.44
CA ALA A 75 -5.61 -28.51 -14.37
C ALA A 75 -4.22 -27.87 -14.27
N THR A 76 -3.58 -27.58 -15.40
CA THR A 76 -2.25 -26.95 -15.45
C THR A 76 -2.30 -25.51 -14.94
N VAL A 77 -3.27 -24.71 -15.39
CA VAL A 77 -3.45 -23.32 -14.92
C VAL A 77 -3.78 -23.30 -13.43
N LEU A 78 -4.69 -24.16 -12.99
CA LEU A 78 -5.05 -24.31 -11.58
C LEU A 78 -3.84 -24.70 -10.73
N PHE A 79 -3.03 -25.66 -11.21
CA PHE A 79 -1.78 -26.02 -10.55
C PHE A 79 -0.82 -24.84 -10.44
N LEU A 80 -0.59 -24.09 -11.53
CA LEU A 80 0.29 -22.93 -11.52
C LEU A 80 -0.17 -21.82 -10.57
N VAL A 81 -1.48 -21.66 -10.36
CA VAL A 81 -2.03 -20.66 -9.42
C VAL A 81 -2.02 -21.17 -7.98
N LEU A 82 -2.41 -22.43 -7.75
CA LEU A 82 -2.53 -23.00 -6.41
C LEU A 82 -1.18 -23.38 -5.81
N PHE A 83 -0.25 -23.90 -6.61
CA PHE A 83 1.03 -24.41 -6.12
C PHE A 83 1.86 -23.34 -5.39
N PRO A 84 2.01 -22.09 -5.88
CA PRO A 84 2.69 -21.04 -5.12
C PRO A 84 1.99 -20.65 -3.82
N VAL A 85 0.66 -20.77 -3.75
CA VAL A 85 -0.11 -20.47 -2.54
C VAL A 85 0.10 -21.56 -1.49
N ILE A 86 -0.02 -22.82 -1.90
CA ILE A 86 0.18 -23.99 -1.04
C ILE A 86 1.65 -24.07 -0.61
N GLY A 87 2.58 -23.85 -1.55
CA GLY A 87 4.02 -23.87 -1.31
C GLY A 87 4.47 -22.85 -0.26
N ARG A 88 3.91 -21.63 -0.27
CA ARG A 88 4.16 -20.63 0.77
C ARG A 88 3.67 -21.09 2.15
N LYS A 89 2.49 -21.72 2.24
CA LYS A 89 2.00 -22.30 3.49
C LYS A 89 2.88 -23.45 3.97
N LEU A 90 3.32 -24.32 3.07
CA LEU A 90 4.22 -25.43 3.40
C LEU A 90 5.55 -24.90 3.95
N LEU A 91 6.15 -23.89 3.29
CA LEU A 91 7.38 -23.25 3.77
C LEU A 91 7.21 -22.65 5.16
N PHE A 92 6.06 -22.02 5.44
CA PHE A 92 5.74 -21.54 6.78
C PHE A 92 5.71 -22.69 7.79
N TYR A 93 5.01 -23.79 7.50
CA TYR A 93 4.95 -24.96 8.39
C TYR A 93 6.32 -25.61 8.62
N LEU A 94 7.17 -25.67 7.60
CA LEU A 94 8.52 -26.22 7.72
C LEU A 94 9.42 -25.33 8.58
N ASN A 95 9.34 -24.01 8.40
CA ASN A 95 10.08 -23.08 9.26
C ASN A 95 9.58 -23.10 10.71
N TYR A 96 8.26 -23.20 10.89
CA TYR A 96 7.63 -23.39 12.20
C TYR A 96 8.11 -24.68 12.87
N LEU A 97 8.11 -25.80 12.15
CA LEU A 97 8.59 -27.09 12.66
C LEU A 97 10.09 -27.03 12.98
N LYS A 98 10.89 -26.40 12.12
CA LYS A 98 12.32 -26.18 12.35
C LYS A 98 12.53 -25.43 13.65
N TYR A 99 11.92 -24.25 13.80
CA TYR A 99 12.06 -23.42 14.99
C TYR A 99 11.69 -24.17 16.25
N MET A 100 10.53 -24.84 16.27
CA MET A 100 10.11 -25.62 17.43
C MET A 100 11.10 -26.75 17.75
N ALA A 101 11.53 -27.52 16.75
CA ALA A 101 12.42 -28.65 16.95
C ALA A 101 13.80 -28.21 17.44
N THR A 102 14.39 -27.18 16.81
CA THR A 102 15.72 -26.69 17.17
C THR A 102 15.72 -26.02 18.52
N GLU A 103 14.78 -25.10 18.78
CA GLU A 103 14.73 -24.34 20.02
C GLU A 103 14.41 -25.25 21.21
N TYR A 104 13.49 -26.22 21.03
CA TYR A 104 13.21 -27.22 22.06
C TYR A 104 14.42 -28.12 22.35
N LEU A 105 15.09 -28.64 21.31
CA LEU A 105 16.24 -29.54 21.49
C LEU A 105 17.43 -28.82 22.11
N PHE A 106 17.69 -27.58 21.69
CA PHE A 106 18.77 -26.77 22.24
C PHE A 106 18.50 -26.33 23.67
N ASP A 107 17.29 -25.89 24.00
CA ASP A 107 16.93 -25.52 25.38
C ASP A 107 16.91 -26.75 26.31
N TYR A 108 16.49 -27.91 25.81
CA TYR A 108 16.57 -29.17 26.55
C TYR A 108 18.02 -29.62 26.79
N SER A 109 18.89 -29.52 25.77
CA SER A 109 20.32 -29.76 25.89
C SER A 109 20.97 -28.82 26.91
N ASP A 110 20.67 -27.52 26.82
CA ASP A 110 21.20 -26.50 27.73
C ASP A 110 20.72 -26.71 29.17
N ALA A 111 19.48 -27.15 29.37
CA ALA A 111 18.97 -27.50 30.69
C ALA A 111 19.74 -28.66 31.33
N LEU A 112 20.14 -29.67 30.54
CA LEU A 112 20.92 -30.82 31.04
C LEU A 112 22.41 -30.51 31.21
N THR A 113 22.99 -29.71 30.32
CA THR A 113 24.43 -29.41 30.32
C THR A 113 24.82 -28.23 31.20
N LYS A 114 23.99 -27.18 31.28
CA LYS A 114 24.26 -25.93 32.03
C LYS A 114 23.41 -25.81 33.30
N GLY A 115 22.48 -26.75 33.53
CA GLY A 115 21.58 -26.71 34.69
C GLY A 115 20.60 -25.54 34.67
N LYS A 116 20.38 -24.90 33.52
CA LYS A 116 19.41 -23.80 33.37
C LYS A 116 17.98 -24.32 33.43
N SER A 117 17.07 -23.52 34.00
CA SER A 117 15.63 -23.77 33.88
C SER A 117 15.21 -23.60 32.42
N ARG A 118 14.43 -24.54 31.89
CA ARG A 118 13.88 -24.46 30.52
C ARG A 118 13.04 -23.20 30.36
N LYS A 119 13.16 -22.54 29.21
CA LYS A 119 12.36 -21.37 28.84
C LYS A 119 10.88 -21.72 28.91
N HIS A 120 10.47 -22.85 28.33
CA HIS A 120 9.08 -23.33 28.33
C HIS A 120 8.98 -24.81 28.74
N ARG A 121 7.87 -25.16 29.40
CA ARG A 121 7.60 -26.56 29.80
C ARG A 121 6.91 -27.39 28.71
N SER A 122 6.24 -26.74 27.75
CA SER A 122 5.49 -27.40 26.68
C SER A 122 6.11 -27.13 25.31
N PHE A 123 6.18 -28.16 24.47
CA PHE A 123 6.60 -28.07 23.07
C PHE A 123 5.74 -27.09 22.26
N SER A 124 4.44 -27.03 22.54
CA SER A 124 3.50 -26.13 21.84
C SER A 124 3.78 -24.64 22.09
N ALA A 125 4.43 -24.30 23.21
CA ALA A 125 4.71 -22.92 23.58
C ALA A 125 5.78 -22.29 22.66
N TYR A 126 6.80 -23.06 22.25
CA TYR A 126 7.78 -22.60 21.25
C TYR A 126 7.11 -22.28 19.91
N GLY A 127 6.06 -23.03 19.55
CA GLY A 127 5.26 -22.72 18.38
C GLY A 127 4.54 -21.37 18.49
N GLN A 128 3.94 -21.08 19.65
CA GLN A 128 3.26 -19.80 19.89
C GLN A 128 4.23 -18.61 19.82
N ASP A 129 5.44 -18.74 20.37
CA ASP A 129 6.49 -17.73 20.26
C ASP A 129 6.79 -17.38 18.78
N TYR A 130 6.97 -18.41 17.93
CA TYR A 130 7.19 -18.21 16.50
C TYR A 130 6.03 -17.47 15.81
N ILE A 131 4.79 -17.84 16.14
CA ILE A 131 3.59 -17.20 15.59
C ILE A 131 3.53 -15.73 16.00
N ASN A 132 3.78 -15.43 17.28
CA ASN A 132 3.77 -14.06 17.81
C ASN A 132 4.85 -13.19 17.13
N GLU A 133 6.09 -13.68 17.03
CA GLU A 133 7.17 -12.97 16.35
C GLU A 133 6.85 -12.70 14.88
N TRP A 134 6.22 -13.67 14.21
CA TRP A 134 5.80 -13.53 12.82
C TRP A 134 4.68 -12.51 12.65
N GLU A 135 3.69 -12.48 13.56
CA GLU A 135 2.63 -11.48 13.56
C GLU A 135 3.16 -10.06 13.80
N GLU A 136 4.09 -9.89 14.74
CA GLU A 136 4.74 -8.61 14.99
C GLU A 136 5.48 -8.10 13.75
N LYS A 137 6.26 -8.97 13.09
CA LYS A 137 6.96 -8.60 11.85
C LYS A 137 5.99 -8.16 10.76
N ARG A 138 4.89 -8.89 10.55
CA ARG A 138 3.85 -8.49 9.58
C ARG A 138 3.23 -7.14 9.92
N ARG A 139 2.99 -6.85 11.19
CA ARG A 139 2.42 -5.56 11.63
C ARG A 139 3.38 -4.40 11.33
N ARG A 140 4.67 -4.57 11.65
CA ARG A 140 5.73 -3.58 11.36
C ARG A 140 5.87 -3.32 9.87
N GLU A 141 5.88 -4.36 9.04
CA GLU A 141 5.95 -4.22 7.57
C GLU A 141 4.73 -3.48 6.99
N GLN A 142 3.53 -3.75 7.50
CA GLN A 142 2.32 -3.04 7.06
C GLN A 142 2.42 -1.54 7.40
N GLU A 143 2.81 -1.20 8.63
CA GLU A 143 3.02 0.18 9.06
C GLU A 143 4.09 0.90 8.22
N GLU A 144 5.19 0.22 7.89
CA GLU A 144 6.22 0.74 6.99
C GLU A 144 5.71 0.98 5.58
N ARG A 145 4.95 0.05 4.99
CA ARG A 145 4.33 0.26 3.67
C ARG A 145 3.37 1.43 3.68
N HIS A 146 2.56 1.59 4.72
CA HIS A 146 1.67 2.74 4.85
C HIS A 146 2.45 4.06 4.94
N ARG A 147 3.54 4.08 5.71
CA ARG A 147 4.44 5.25 5.79
C ARG A 147 5.10 5.55 4.45
N GLN A 148 5.58 4.54 3.73
CA GLN A 148 6.19 4.71 2.41
C GLN A 148 5.18 5.22 1.38
N GLN A 149 3.97 4.63 1.34
CA GLN A 149 2.90 5.10 0.46
C GLN A 149 2.49 6.54 0.78
N GLN A 150 2.43 6.91 2.06
CA GLN A 150 2.17 8.30 2.45
C GLN A 150 3.29 9.23 1.97
N LYS A 151 4.56 8.90 2.19
CA LYS A 151 5.68 9.72 1.70
C LYS A 151 5.67 9.87 0.18
N GLN A 152 5.53 8.77 -0.56
CA GLN A 152 5.43 8.78 -2.01
C GLN A 152 4.25 9.64 -2.48
N TRP A 153 3.09 9.49 -1.84
CA TRP A 153 1.93 10.32 -2.11
C TRP A 153 2.20 11.80 -1.84
N GLU A 154 2.88 12.13 -0.74
CA GLU A 154 3.24 13.51 -0.40
C GLU A 154 4.24 14.12 -1.38
N ASP A 155 5.24 13.37 -1.82
CA ASP A 155 6.22 13.83 -2.80
C ASP A 155 5.59 14.01 -4.18
N GLN A 156 4.77 13.05 -4.62
CA GLN A 156 3.95 13.18 -5.83
C GLN A 156 3.05 14.42 -5.73
N PHE A 157 2.43 14.64 -4.58
CA PHE A 157 1.56 15.79 -4.36
C PHE A 157 2.31 17.13 -4.35
N LYS A 158 3.54 17.18 -3.82
CA LYS A 158 4.40 18.36 -3.87
C LYS A 158 4.85 18.68 -5.29
N GLN A 159 5.31 17.66 -6.04
CA GLN A 159 5.65 17.80 -7.45
C GLN A 159 4.44 18.31 -8.24
N TRP A 160 3.27 17.77 -7.93
CA TRP A 160 1.99 18.15 -8.53
C TRP A 160 1.58 19.60 -8.23
N GLN A 161 1.73 20.09 -6.99
CA GLN A 161 1.52 21.52 -6.69
C GLN A 161 2.53 22.42 -7.41
N GLY A 162 3.80 21.99 -7.52
CA GLY A 162 4.84 22.75 -8.21
C GLY A 162 4.66 22.85 -9.73
N PHE A 163 3.97 21.88 -10.35
CA PHE A 163 3.70 21.88 -11.80
C PHE A 163 2.53 22.79 -12.21
N GLY A 164 1.68 23.22 -11.26
CA GLY A 164 0.58 24.15 -11.51
C GLY A 164 0.99 25.59 -11.85
N GLY A 165 2.28 25.91 -11.83
CA GLY A 165 2.82 27.26 -12.07
C GLY A 165 3.23 27.59 -13.51
N TYR A 166 3.20 26.64 -14.45
CA TYR A 166 3.71 26.89 -15.80
C TYR A 166 2.85 26.22 -16.88
N GLN A 167 1.67 26.78 -17.13
CA GLN A 167 1.09 26.65 -18.47
C GLN A 167 0.39 27.94 -18.88
N GLN A 168 1.24 28.94 -19.15
CA GLN A 168 0.95 30.06 -20.03
C GLN A 168 0.70 29.50 -21.44
N TYR A 169 -0.51 29.00 -21.69
CA TYR A 169 -0.97 28.70 -23.04
C TYR A 169 -1.48 30.00 -23.66
N SER A 170 -0.56 30.78 -24.23
CA SER A 170 -0.89 31.88 -25.15
C SER A 170 -1.37 31.28 -26.47
N GLY A 171 -2.61 30.79 -26.50
CA GLY A 171 -3.31 30.35 -27.69
C GLY A 171 -4.16 31.49 -28.24
N SER A 172 -3.62 32.17 -29.26
CA SER A 172 -4.31 33.13 -30.12
C SER A 172 -5.61 32.55 -30.70
N TYR A 173 -6.78 33.08 -30.32
CA TYR A 173 -8.02 33.00 -31.09
C TYR A 173 -8.97 34.17 -30.76
N GLY A 174 -9.38 34.92 -31.79
CA GLY A 174 -10.72 35.50 -31.88
C GLY A 174 -10.94 36.89 -31.32
N ASN A 175 -10.41 37.91 -32.01
CA ASN A 175 -10.94 39.27 -31.96
C ASN A 175 -12.30 39.31 -32.68
N PHE A 176 -13.39 39.41 -31.93
CA PHE A 176 -14.69 39.83 -32.44
C PHE A 176 -15.32 40.80 -31.44
N GLY A 177 -15.50 42.05 -31.87
CA GLY A 177 -16.12 43.10 -31.06
C GLY A 177 -17.63 42.89 -30.91
N GLY A 178 -18.16 43.33 -29.76
CA GLY A 178 -19.60 43.44 -29.51
C GLY A 178 -19.89 43.87 -28.06
N HIS A 179 -20.54 45.02 -27.91
CA HIS A 179 -20.89 45.69 -26.64
C HIS A 179 -21.53 44.79 -25.56
N GLY A 180 -21.13 45.03 -24.31
CA GLY A 180 -21.85 44.58 -23.12
C GLY A 180 -21.08 44.89 -21.84
N GLN A 181 -21.41 46.00 -21.18
CA GLN A 181 -21.03 46.26 -19.80
C GLN A 181 -21.39 45.05 -18.91
N ASN A 182 -20.43 44.49 -18.18
CA ASN A 182 -20.51 44.41 -16.71
C ASN A 182 -19.20 43.88 -16.10
N SER A 183 -18.59 44.74 -15.29
CA SER A 183 -17.70 44.49 -14.15
C SER A 183 -16.50 43.56 -14.32
N GLY A 184 -15.35 44.20 -14.50
CA GLY A 184 -14.04 43.59 -14.30
C GLY A 184 -13.76 43.25 -12.84
N TYR A 185 -12.92 42.23 -12.65
CA TYR A 185 -12.13 42.04 -11.44
C TYR A 185 -10.68 41.86 -11.84
N GLY A 186 -10.03 43.00 -12.08
CA GLY A 186 -8.59 43.14 -12.06
C GLY A 186 -8.24 44.10 -10.93
N GLY A 187 -7.62 43.54 -9.88
CA GLY A 187 -6.81 44.22 -8.86
C GLY A 187 -7.39 45.43 -8.13
N GLN A 188 -7.57 45.32 -6.81
CA GLN A 188 -7.14 46.33 -5.84
C GLN A 188 -7.47 45.95 -4.38
N SER A 189 -6.47 46.18 -3.53
CA SER A 189 -6.53 46.80 -2.20
C SER A 189 -7.45 46.25 -1.10
N PHE A 190 -6.84 46.01 0.06
CA PHE A 190 -7.46 45.66 1.34
C PHE A 190 -8.48 46.73 1.77
N GLY A 191 -9.76 46.47 1.55
CA GLY A 191 -10.85 47.37 1.94
C GLY A 191 -12.25 46.80 1.67
N GLY A 192 -12.46 45.49 1.91
CA GLY A 192 -13.78 44.86 1.85
C GLY A 192 -14.43 44.82 3.24
N THR A 193 -15.72 45.10 3.33
CA THR A 193 -16.53 44.95 4.54
C THR A 193 -16.41 43.53 5.12
N ALA A 194 -16.47 43.37 6.45
CA ALA A 194 -16.37 42.06 7.12
C ALA A 194 -17.33 40.98 6.55
N PHE A 195 -18.46 41.42 6.00
CA PHE A 195 -19.44 40.60 5.30
C PHE A 195 -18.89 39.89 4.04
N ASP A 196 -18.01 40.56 3.28
CA ASP A 196 -17.40 40.03 2.06
C ASP A 196 -16.39 38.90 2.37
N PHE A 197 -15.60 39.07 3.44
CA PHE A 197 -14.66 38.04 3.90
C PHE A 197 -15.37 36.77 4.37
N LYS A 198 -16.44 36.91 5.17
CA LYS A 198 -17.21 35.78 5.70
C LYS A 198 -17.82 34.93 4.57
N SER A 199 -18.48 35.60 3.63
CA SER A 199 -19.09 34.97 2.45
C SER A 199 -18.06 34.22 1.58
N ARG A 200 -16.88 34.81 1.37
CA ARG A 200 -15.78 34.18 0.61
C ARG A 200 -15.19 32.96 1.32
N PHE A 201 -15.13 32.99 2.65
CA PHE A 201 -14.67 31.85 3.47
C PHE A 201 -15.64 30.67 3.39
N GLU A 202 -16.93 30.92 3.64
CA GLU A 202 -17.98 29.88 3.56
C GLU A 202 -18.02 29.24 2.17
N LYS A 203 -17.96 30.06 1.11
CA LYS A 203 -17.92 29.57 -0.28
C LYS A 203 -16.67 28.73 -0.57
N SER A 204 -15.51 29.09 -0.03
CA SER A 204 -14.28 28.30 -0.17
C SER A 204 -14.39 26.95 0.55
N CYS A 205 -14.97 26.93 1.74
CA CYS A 205 -15.28 25.70 2.48
C CYS A 205 -16.27 24.81 1.71
N ASP A 206 -17.30 25.38 1.08
CA ASP A 206 -18.28 24.64 0.27
C ASP A 206 -17.63 24.02 -0.98
N VAL A 207 -16.78 24.78 -1.68
CA VAL A 207 -16.00 24.29 -2.83
C VAL A 207 -15.10 23.13 -2.43
N LEU A 208 -14.47 23.18 -1.24
CA LEU A 208 -13.69 22.07 -0.68
C LEU A 208 -14.55 21.00 0.01
N GLY A 209 -15.84 21.26 0.26
CA GLY A 209 -16.77 20.34 0.90
C GLY A 209 -16.40 20.02 2.34
N VAL A 210 -15.87 21.00 3.07
CA VAL A 210 -15.42 20.88 4.46
C VAL A 210 -16.30 21.76 5.36
N SER A 211 -16.39 21.40 6.65
CA SER A 211 -17.08 22.23 7.64
C SER A 211 -16.42 23.61 7.76
N TYR A 212 -17.19 24.65 8.07
CA TYR A 212 -16.68 25.98 8.39
C TYR A 212 -15.80 26.00 9.65
N THR A 213 -15.89 24.95 10.47
CA THR A 213 -15.04 24.74 11.66
C THR A 213 -13.82 23.87 11.38
N ALA A 214 -13.62 23.40 10.14
CA ALA A 214 -12.58 22.44 9.81
C ALA A 214 -11.17 22.96 10.12
N ASP A 215 -10.31 22.08 10.63
CA ASP A 215 -8.91 22.40 10.89
C ASP A 215 -8.07 22.35 9.60
N ALA A 216 -6.90 22.99 9.61
CA ALA A 216 -5.98 23.03 8.46
C ALA A 216 -5.63 21.62 7.93
N SER A 217 -5.55 20.62 8.82
CA SER A 217 -5.33 19.21 8.45
C SER A 217 -6.49 18.63 7.64
N GLN A 218 -7.74 18.97 8.00
CA GLN A 218 -8.95 18.52 7.32
C GLN A 218 -9.13 19.23 5.97
N ILE A 219 -8.85 20.53 5.90
CA ILE A 219 -8.84 21.32 4.66
C ILE A 219 -7.81 20.75 3.68
N LYS A 220 -6.59 20.46 4.14
CA LYS A 220 -5.53 19.85 3.35
C LYS A 220 -5.90 18.45 2.85
N SER A 221 -6.55 17.63 3.68
CA SER A 221 -7.02 16.30 3.31
C SER A 221 -8.13 16.34 2.25
N SER A 222 -9.12 17.23 2.42
CA SER A 222 -10.21 17.38 1.45
C SER A 222 -9.75 17.95 0.12
N TYR A 223 -8.84 18.93 0.16
CA TYR A 223 -8.17 19.45 -1.03
C TYR A 223 -7.45 18.34 -1.80
N ARG A 224 -6.62 17.53 -1.14
CA ARG A 224 -5.96 16.34 -1.75
C ARG A 224 -6.95 15.41 -2.44
N LYS A 225 -8.10 15.15 -1.81
CA LYS A 225 -9.14 14.26 -2.34
C LYS A 225 -9.83 14.83 -3.57
N LYS A 226 -10.25 16.11 -3.53
CA LYS A 226 -10.94 16.79 -4.64
C LYS A 226 -10.00 17.08 -5.81
N ALA A 227 -8.76 17.45 -5.54
CA ALA A 227 -7.71 17.61 -6.53
C ALA A 227 -7.51 16.35 -7.39
N LYS A 228 -7.47 15.17 -6.75
CA LYS A 228 -7.36 13.88 -7.46
C LYS A 228 -8.58 13.59 -8.34
N GLN A 229 -9.77 14.02 -7.92
CA GLN A 229 -11.04 13.74 -8.60
C GLN A 229 -11.29 14.62 -9.83
N TYR A 230 -10.84 15.88 -9.79
CA TYR A 230 -11.06 16.86 -10.85
C TYR A 230 -9.80 17.18 -11.65
N HIS A 231 -8.75 16.37 -11.51
CA HIS A 231 -7.51 16.56 -12.26
C HIS A 231 -7.74 16.44 -13.77
N PRO A 232 -7.23 17.35 -14.61
CA PRO A 232 -7.44 17.29 -16.07
C PRO A 232 -6.88 16.01 -16.72
N ASP A 233 -5.81 15.43 -16.18
CA ASP A 233 -5.27 14.16 -16.71
C ASP A 233 -6.10 12.93 -16.33
N ILE A 234 -6.83 12.99 -15.21
CA ILE A 234 -7.65 11.86 -14.71
C ILE A 234 -9.10 11.99 -15.18
N ASN A 235 -9.60 13.23 -15.23
CA ASN A 235 -10.96 13.59 -15.55
C ASN A 235 -10.98 14.49 -16.78
N LYS A 236 -11.32 13.91 -17.93
CA LYS A 236 -11.36 14.58 -19.25
C LYS A 236 -12.65 15.38 -19.50
N SER A 237 -13.45 15.66 -18.47
CA SER A 237 -14.66 16.46 -18.64
C SER A 237 -14.32 17.95 -18.82
N GLU A 238 -15.09 18.67 -19.65
CA GLU A 238 -14.87 20.11 -19.91
C GLU A 238 -14.97 20.98 -18.64
N ASN A 239 -15.66 20.49 -17.61
CA ASN A 239 -15.80 21.17 -16.33
C ASN A 239 -14.70 20.83 -15.31
N ALA A 240 -13.86 19.81 -15.57
CA ALA A 240 -12.79 19.40 -14.65
C ALA A 240 -11.79 20.53 -14.43
N THR A 241 -11.32 21.18 -15.49
CA THR A 241 -10.37 22.30 -15.42
C THR A 241 -10.92 23.49 -14.62
N LYS A 242 -12.19 23.87 -14.84
CA LYS A 242 -12.84 24.98 -14.13
C LYS A 242 -13.05 24.67 -12.65
N MET A 243 -13.45 23.43 -12.32
CA MET A 243 -13.60 23.02 -10.92
C MET A 243 -12.24 22.90 -10.24
N PHE A 244 -11.23 22.43 -10.94
CA PHE A 244 -9.87 22.32 -10.43
C PHE A 244 -9.27 23.68 -10.06
N GLN A 245 -9.45 24.70 -10.91
CA GLN A 245 -9.07 26.08 -10.62
C GLN A 245 -9.75 26.60 -9.34
N LYS A 246 -11.08 26.42 -9.22
CA LYS A 246 -11.84 26.82 -8.02
C LYS A 246 -11.36 26.10 -6.75
N ILE A 247 -10.99 24.83 -6.86
CA ILE A 247 -10.46 24.03 -5.73
C ILE A 247 -9.11 24.57 -5.27
N ASN A 248 -8.23 24.97 -6.18
CA ASN A 248 -6.94 25.58 -5.86
C ASN A 248 -7.13 26.96 -5.22
N GLU A 249 -7.95 27.83 -5.81
CA GLU A 249 -8.26 29.17 -5.26
C GLU A 249 -8.85 29.10 -3.85
N ALA A 250 -9.77 28.16 -3.62
CA ALA A 250 -10.35 27.93 -2.30
C ALA A 250 -9.31 27.46 -1.28
N TYR A 251 -8.38 26.58 -1.67
CA TYR A 251 -7.32 26.10 -0.79
C TYR A 251 -6.29 27.19 -0.47
N GLU A 252 -5.92 28.03 -1.44
CA GLU A 252 -5.02 29.17 -1.23
C GLU A 252 -5.63 30.24 -0.34
N PHE A 253 -6.96 30.43 -0.39
CA PHE A 253 -7.65 31.37 0.50
C PHE A 253 -7.82 30.82 1.93
N LEU A 254 -7.96 29.51 2.10
CA LEU A 254 -8.16 28.86 3.40
C LEU A 254 -6.83 28.61 4.15
N THR A 255 -6.10 29.68 4.41
CA THR A 255 -4.89 29.67 5.24
C THR A 255 -5.21 29.63 6.73
N GLU A 256 -4.25 29.20 7.56
CA GLU A 256 -4.39 29.22 9.03
C GLU A 256 -4.76 30.61 9.58
N GLU A 257 -4.21 31.67 8.98
CA GLU A 257 -4.54 33.05 9.31
C GLU A 257 -6.02 33.37 9.05
N ASN A 258 -6.55 33.02 7.88
CA ASN A 258 -7.95 33.28 7.53
C ASN A 258 -8.92 32.42 8.33
N ILE A 259 -8.55 31.17 8.65
CA ILE A 259 -9.34 30.30 9.56
C ILE A 259 -9.41 30.94 10.95
N SER A 260 -8.28 31.43 11.47
CA SER A 260 -8.23 32.08 12.79
C SER A 260 -9.07 33.37 12.80
N ARG A 261 -9.00 34.17 11.74
CA ARG A 261 -9.78 35.41 11.57
C ARG A 261 -11.28 35.15 11.50
N TYR A 262 -11.71 34.10 10.80
CA TYR A 262 -13.12 33.70 10.73
C TYR A 262 -13.63 33.26 12.11
N ARG A 263 -12.84 32.47 12.85
CA ARG A 263 -13.20 32.01 14.20
C ARG A 263 -13.29 33.14 15.23
N GLN A 264 -12.52 34.22 15.06
CA GLN A 264 -12.59 35.40 15.93
C GLN A 264 -13.76 36.34 15.61
N ALA A 265 -14.31 36.24 14.39
CA ALA A 265 -15.38 37.11 13.90
C ALA A 265 -16.78 36.44 13.89
N ALA A 266 -16.86 35.15 14.24
CA ALA A 266 -18.08 34.36 14.33
C ALA A 266 -18.54 34.22 15.79
#